data_AF-A0A9P1GN27-F1
#
_entry.id   AF-A0A9P1GN27-F1
#
_cell.length_a   1.000
_cell.length_b   1.000
_cell.length_c   1.000
_cell.angle_alpha   90.00
_cell.angle_beta   90.00
_cell.angle_gamma   90.00
#
_symmetry.space_group_name_H-M   'P 1'
#
loop_
_entity.id
_entity.type
_entity.pdbx_description
1 polymer ?
#
loop_
_entity_poly.entity_id
_entity_poly.type
_entity_poly.pdbx_seq_one_letter_code
_entity_poly.pdbx_strand_id
1 'polypeptide(L)'
;MDQLELTAANYVDSDEEKDMLKEQKIKDAIEANSGFTVCILKIKFLIDEADGPEQITEEWLLSQVPRVQAIWSMQLAGQQTQQLVEPTANLLALGHMIKEHQKRHDAKHRYRMRLDKVTMIKPKKGFPKLRGRAADISGMAHCLYDLWLQFMDGGNQQHQQIRLFLKLNWELKDLLDTFSPTYGYFAMPATEHQQVMNKGLAMAQLHNQLSTHFVDHEDQLFNLTTKTHFALHSLQLSCFIHPFLVHCYKGESTMHRIQILWRSCLHGSKHWQAGKKAAWKERHLLWLQGKV
;
A
#
# COMPACT_ATOMS: atom_id res chain seq x y z
N MET A 1 6.88 -0.96 73.33
CA MET A 1 6.43 0.33 72.76
C MET A 1 7.21 0.45 71.47
N ASP A 2 6.77 -0.32 70.48
CA ASP A 2 7.61 -0.75 69.36
C ASP A 2 6.99 -0.34 68.03
N GLN A 3 7.77 0.46 67.30
CA GLN A 3 7.92 0.52 65.86
C GLN A 3 6.76 0.01 64.99
N LEU A 4 5.88 0.93 64.58
CA LEU A 4 4.99 0.78 63.43
C LEU A 4 4.90 2.13 62.69
N GLU A 5 5.98 2.51 62.01
CA GLU A 5 5.95 3.48 60.90
C GLU A 5 6.65 2.85 59.70
N LEU A 6 5.89 2.08 58.91
CA LEU A 6 6.30 1.58 57.60
C LEU A 6 5.35 2.11 56.52
N THR A 7 5.87 3.13 55.82
CA THR A 7 5.80 3.30 54.35
C THR A 7 4.44 3.13 53.66
N ALA A 8 3.69 4.22 53.57
CA ALA A 8 2.54 4.40 52.67
C ALA A 8 2.88 5.26 51.44
N ALA A 9 4.00 4.99 50.78
CA ALA A 9 4.38 5.65 49.53
C ALA A 9 5.02 4.61 48.62
N ASN A 10 4.52 4.50 47.38
CA ASN A 10 4.93 3.59 46.28
C ASN A 10 3.95 2.46 45.91
N TYR A 11 2.65 2.68 46.06
CA TYR A 11 1.65 1.98 45.24
C TYR A 11 1.24 2.91 44.08
N VAL A 12 2.21 3.20 43.21
CA VAL A 12 1.95 3.91 41.95
C VAL A 12 1.52 2.85 40.93
N ASP A 13 0.27 3.01 40.51
CA ASP A 13 -0.49 2.37 39.45
C ASP A 13 0.31 1.54 38.41
N SER A 14 0.54 0.25 38.72
CA SER A 14 1.12 -0.70 37.76
C SER A 14 0.18 -1.06 36.61
N ASP A 15 -1.07 -0.61 36.66
CA ASP A 15 -2.10 -0.96 35.68
C ASP A 15 -2.25 0.13 34.61
N GLU A 16 -2.02 1.41 34.92
CA GLU A 16 -1.93 2.47 33.89
C GLU A 16 -0.75 2.25 32.93
N GLU A 17 0.40 1.80 33.43
CA GLU A 17 1.56 1.51 32.58
C GLU A 17 1.32 0.30 31.66
N LYS A 18 0.62 -0.73 32.14
CA LYS A 18 0.21 -1.88 31.32
C LYS A 18 -0.82 -1.49 30.27
N ASP A 19 -1.76 -0.61 30.60
CA ASP A 19 -2.78 -0.14 29.67
C ASP A 19 -2.17 0.78 28.60
N MET A 20 -1.22 1.65 28.94
CA MET A 20 -0.46 2.41 27.94
C MET A 20 0.37 1.49 27.02
N LEU A 21 1.02 0.46 27.57
CA LEU A 21 1.81 -0.50 26.78
C LEU A 21 0.91 -1.33 25.86
N LYS A 22 -0.30 -1.68 26.31
CA LYS A 22 -1.31 -2.41 25.54
C LYS A 22 -1.92 -1.51 24.46
N GLU A 23 -2.21 -0.25 24.74
CA GLU A 23 -2.69 0.73 23.76
C GLU A 23 -1.62 1.03 22.71
N GLN A 24 -0.34 1.13 23.10
CA GLN A 24 0.77 1.28 22.16
C GLN A 24 0.93 0.04 21.27
N LYS A 25 0.88 -1.18 21.83
CA LYS A 25 0.91 -2.42 21.04
C LYS A 25 -0.30 -2.55 20.11
N ILE A 26 -1.48 -2.09 20.52
CA ILE A 26 -2.68 -2.06 19.68
C ILE A 26 -2.52 -1.00 18.57
N LYS A 27 -1.97 0.18 18.85
CA LYS A 27 -1.66 1.19 17.84
C LYS A 27 -0.63 0.67 16.84
N ASP A 28 0.44 0.03 17.30
CA ASP A 28 1.46 -0.59 16.45
C ASP A 28 0.87 -1.74 15.59
N ALA A 29 -0.05 -2.54 16.14
CA ALA A 29 -0.76 -3.60 15.43
C ALA A 29 -1.81 -3.06 14.43
N ILE A 30 -2.47 -1.93 14.74
CA ILE A 30 -3.38 -1.23 13.82
C ILE A 30 -2.58 -0.54 12.70
N GLU A 31 -1.41 0.01 13.01
CA GLU A 31 -0.49 0.60 12.03
C GLU A 31 0.09 -0.45 11.07
N ALA A 32 0.39 -1.66 11.56
CA ALA A 32 0.73 -2.83 10.74
C ALA A 32 -0.43 -3.28 9.83
N ASN A 33 -1.67 -3.00 10.25
CA ASN A 33 -2.92 -3.38 9.55
C ASN A 33 -3.48 -2.31 8.62
N SER A 34 -2.70 -1.35 8.13
CA SER A 34 -3.20 -0.23 7.29
C SER A 34 -2.91 -0.31 5.77
N GLY A 35 -2.08 -1.24 5.28
CA GLY A 35 -1.72 -1.28 3.84
C GLY A 35 -2.47 -2.33 3.02
N PHE A 36 -3.54 -1.97 2.29
CA PHE A 36 -4.02 -2.84 1.20
C PHE A 36 -4.08 -2.19 -0.19
N THR A 37 -3.88 -0.88 -0.35
CA THR A 37 -3.89 -0.27 -1.71
C THR A 37 -2.54 0.31 -2.13
N VAL A 38 -1.47 0.02 -1.40
CA VAL A 38 -0.22 0.83 -1.46
C VAL A 38 1.00 0.01 -1.91
N CYS A 39 0.81 -1.12 -2.59
CA CYS A 39 1.92 -1.90 -3.16
C CYS A 39 2.35 -1.43 -4.57
N ILE A 40 1.78 -0.34 -5.09
CA ILE A 40 1.80 -0.03 -6.54
C ILE A 40 2.54 1.30 -6.85
N LEU A 41 3.14 1.95 -5.84
CA LEU A 41 3.96 3.14 -6.04
C LEU A 41 5.20 3.12 -5.16
N LYS A 42 6.18 2.28 -5.50
CA LYS A 42 7.54 2.42 -4.97
C LYS A 42 8.57 1.95 -5.97
N ILE A 43 8.68 2.65 -7.08
CA ILE A 43 9.99 2.72 -7.68
C ILE A 43 10.25 4.12 -8.17
N LYS A 44 11.23 4.69 -7.49
CA LYS A 44 12.38 5.38 -8.04
C LYS A 44 13.30 5.55 -6.84
N PHE A 45 14.26 4.65 -6.67
CA PHE A 45 15.53 4.83 -5.95
C PHE A 45 16.37 3.56 -6.13
N LEU A 46 17.02 3.46 -7.30
CA LEU A 46 18.20 2.63 -7.56
C LEU A 46 19.19 3.49 -8.37
N ILE A 47 19.45 4.69 -7.85
CA ILE A 47 20.64 5.48 -8.16
C ILE A 47 21.02 6.10 -6.80
N ASP A 48 22.26 5.88 -6.40
CA ASP A 48 22.92 6.22 -5.12
C ASP A 48 22.85 5.14 -4.02
N GLU A 49 23.68 4.09 -4.17
CA GLU A 49 24.68 3.66 -3.17
C GLU A 49 25.33 2.35 -3.65
N ALA A 50 26.44 2.48 -4.38
CA ALA A 50 27.44 1.44 -4.50
C ALA A 50 28.66 1.94 -3.72
N ASP A 51 28.72 1.63 -2.43
CA ASP A 51 29.93 1.73 -1.63
C ASP A 51 29.94 0.58 -0.61
N GLY A 52 30.75 -0.45 -0.92
CA GLY A 52 31.02 -1.61 -0.08
C GLY A 52 32.12 -2.45 -0.73
N PRO A 53 33.28 -2.70 -0.08
CA PRO A 53 34.53 -2.98 -0.77
C PRO A 53 34.79 -4.47 -0.98
N GLU A 54 34.94 -4.90 -2.23
CA GLU A 54 35.75 -6.09 -2.54
C GLU A 54 36.66 -5.78 -3.73
N GLN A 55 37.93 -6.12 -3.53
CA GLN A 55 39.06 -5.77 -4.39
C GLN A 55 38.94 -6.42 -5.77
N ILE A 56 38.66 -5.60 -6.78
CA ILE A 56 38.97 -5.91 -8.18
C ILE A 56 40.31 -5.22 -8.48
N THR A 57 41.33 -6.01 -8.80
CA THR A 57 42.68 -5.50 -9.07
C THR A 57 42.73 -4.70 -10.37
N GLU A 58 43.45 -3.57 -10.32
CA GLU A 58 43.60 -2.57 -11.39
C GLU A 58 44.15 -3.16 -12.70
N GLU A 59 44.89 -4.28 -12.62
CA GLU A 59 45.45 -5.00 -13.78
C GLU A 59 44.41 -5.72 -14.65
N TRP A 60 43.25 -6.13 -14.10
CA TRP A 60 42.21 -6.79 -14.90
C TRP A 60 41.44 -5.79 -15.78
N LEU A 61 41.17 -4.60 -15.24
CA LEU A 61 40.47 -3.50 -15.92
C LEU A 61 41.29 -2.93 -17.09
N LEU A 62 42.62 -2.90 -16.99
CA LEU A 62 43.48 -2.35 -18.03
C LEU A 62 43.66 -3.26 -19.25
N SER A 63 43.26 -4.53 -19.18
CA SER A 63 43.43 -5.50 -20.28
C SER A 63 42.30 -5.51 -21.33
N GLN A 64 41.18 -4.80 -21.10
CA GLN A 64 39.99 -4.80 -21.99
C GLN A 64 39.73 -3.46 -22.70
N VAL A 65 40.69 -2.54 -22.65
CA VAL A 65 40.45 -1.09 -22.81
C VAL A 65 40.14 -0.58 -24.23
N PRO A 66 40.57 -1.15 -25.37
CA PRO A 66 40.29 -0.50 -26.66
C PRO A 66 38.84 -0.68 -27.18
N ARG A 67 38.08 -1.68 -26.71
CA ARG A 67 36.70 -1.93 -27.17
C ARG A 67 35.62 -1.42 -26.20
N VAL A 68 35.94 -1.33 -24.91
CA VAL A 68 34.99 -0.85 -23.90
C VAL A 68 34.93 0.68 -23.87
N GLN A 69 36.02 1.39 -24.15
CA GLN A 69 36.02 2.86 -24.15
C GLN A 69 35.13 3.50 -25.24
N ALA A 70 34.96 2.87 -26.41
CA ALA A 70 34.12 3.41 -27.49
C ALA A 70 32.60 3.21 -27.23
N ILE A 71 32.22 2.16 -26.50
CA ILE A 71 30.82 1.92 -26.11
C ILE A 71 30.47 2.75 -24.86
N TRP A 72 31.42 2.94 -23.94
CA TRP A 72 31.18 3.76 -22.75
C TRP A 72 31.01 5.25 -23.07
N SER A 73 31.75 5.78 -24.04
CA SER A 73 31.70 7.19 -24.40
C SER A 73 30.44 7.59 -25.20
N MET A 74 29.75 6.65 -25.88
CA MET A 74 28.44 6.92 -26.50
C MET A 74 27.27 6.75 -25.53
N GLN A 75 27.38 5.89 -24.51
CA GLN A 75 26.33 5.70 -23.50
C GLN A 75 26.33 6.83 -22.45
N LEU A 76 27.50 7.37 -22.09
CA LEU A 76 27.63 8.43 -21.09
C LEU A 76 27.25 9.82 -21.64
N ALA A 77 27.42 10.08 -22.94
CA ALA A 77 27.00 11.33 -23.57
C ALA A 77 25.47 11.52 -23.66
N GLY A 78 24.67 10.44 -23.47
CA GLY A 78 23.21 10.48 -23.47
C GLY A 78 22.55 10.40 -22.09
N GLN A 79 23.30 10.09 -21.02
CA GLN A 79 22.75 9.84 -19.68
C GLN A 79 23.40 10.65 -18.53
N GLN A 80 24.48 11.42 -18.77
CA GLN A 80 25.16 12.20 -17.72
C GLN A 80 24.86 13.71 -17.70
N THR A 81 23.62 14.11 -17.98
CA THR A 81 23.09 15.41 -17.53
C THR A 81 21.73 15.25 -16.84
N GLN A 82 21.54 14.18 -16.07
CA GLN A 82 20.66 14.31 -14.90
C GLN A 82 21.48 14.96 -13.79
N GLN A 83 21.54 16.30 -13.82
CA GLN A 83 21.68 17.07 -12.58
C GLN A 83 20.76 16.42 -11.54
N LEU A 84 21.21 16.31 -10.29
CA LEU A 84 20.42 15.90 -9.13
C LEU A 84 19.13 16.74 -9.07
N VAL A 85 18.11 16.33 -9.83
CA VAL A 85 16.80 16.95 -9.82
C VAL A 85 16.29 16.69 -8.42
N GLU A 86 16.04 17.77 -7.69
CA GLU A 86 15.54 17.73 -6.32
C GLU A 86 14.44 16.66 -6.23
N PRO A 87 14.50 15.69 -5.29
CA PRO A 87 13.50 14.62 -5.19
C PRO A 87 12.06 15.13 -5.16
N THR A 88 11.86 16.35 -4.63
CA THR A 88 10.59 17.08 -4.64
C THR A 88 10.11 17.39 -6.06
N ALA A 89 10.99 17.83 -6.97
CA ALA A 89 10.64 18.13 -8.35
C ALA A 89 10.23 16.86 -9.12
N ASN A 90 10.89 15.73 -8.87
CA ASN A 90 10.47 14.42 -9.39
C ASN A 90 9.06 14.04 -8.93
N LEU A 91 8.77 14.22 -7.63
CA LEU A 91 7.45 13.94 -7.07
C LEU A 91 6.35 14.84 -7.65
N LEU A 92 6.64 16.13 -7.84
CA LEU A 92 5.72 17.07 -8.46
C LEU A 92 5.44 16.70 -9.92
N ALA A 93 6.47 16.30 -10.68
CA ALA A 93 6.31 15.82 -12.05
C ALA A 93 5.42 14.58 -12.11
N LEU A 94 5.68 13.58 -11.25
CA LEU A 94 4.83 12.39 -11.15
C LEU A 94 3.39 12.75 -10.76
N GLY A 95 3.20 13.66 -9.82
CA GLY A 95 1.89 14.15 -9.42
C GLY A 95 1.12 14.83 -10.55
N HIS A 96 1.81 15.61 -11.39
CA HIS A 96 1.20 16.22 -12.58
C HIS A 96 0.80 15.16 -13.61
N MET A 97 1.68 14.20 -13.88
CA MET A 97 1.39 13.13 -14.84
C MET A 97 0.24 12.23 -14.39
N ILE A 98 0.14 11.91 -13.10
CA ILE A 98 -1.00 11.18 -12.53
C ILE A 98 -2.31 11.93 -12.79
N LYS A 99 -2.33 13.24 -12.55
CA LYS A 99 -3.53 14.06 -12.78
C LYS A 99 -3.93 14.11 -14.25
N GLU A 100 -2.96 14.33 -15.15
CA GLU A 100 -3.21 14.37 -16.59
C GLU A 100 -3.62 13.01 -17.15
N HIS A 101 -3.04 11.92 -16.64
CA HIS A 101 -3.46 10.56 -16.99
C HIS A 101 -4.91 10.31 -16.56
N GLN A 102 -5.24 10.55 -15.29
CA GLN A 102 -6.59 10.37 -14.77
C GLN A 102 -7.63 11.27 -15.44
N LYS A 103 -7.23 12.46 -15.93
CA LYS A 103 -8.07 13.36 -16.72
C LYS A 103 -8.35 12.79 -18.12
N ARG A 104 -7.32 12.24 -18.79
CA ARG A 104 -7.45 11.63 -20.14
C ARG A 104 -8.32 10.37 -20.15
N HIS A 105 -8.24 9.56 -19.09
CA HIS A 105 -8.97 8.29 -18.99
C HIS A 105 -10.29 8.38 -18.21
N ASP A 106 -10.77 9.60 -17.93
CA ASP A 106 -11.97 9.89 -17.12
C ASP A 106 -12.09 9.02 -15.86
N ALA A 107 -11.02 8.97 -15.07
CA ALA A 107 -10.97 8.12 -13.90
C ALA A 107 -12.07 8.50 -12.89
N LYS A 108 -12.98 7.54 -12.63
CA LYS A 108 -14.09 7.68 -11.66
C LYS A 108 -13.65 8.19 -10.30
N HIS A 109 -12.48 7.76 -9.84
CA HIS A 109 -11.88 8.18 -8.58
C HIS A 109 -10.51 8.80 -8.83
N ARG A 110 -10.44 10.13 -8.82
CA ARG A 110 -9.19 10.87 -9.02
C ARG A 110 -8.39 10.94 -7.73
N TYR A 111 -7.07 10.79 -7.85
CA TYR A 111 -6.15 10.89 -6.73
C TYR A 111 -5.99 12.36 -6.31
N ARG A 112 -6.40 12.68 -5.09
CA ARG A 112 -6.46 14.06 -4.58
C ARG A 112 -5.28 14.45 -3.69
N MET A 113 -4.53 13.47 -3.18
CA MET A 113 -3.45 13.74 -2.24
C MET A 113 -2.26 14.36 -2.96
N ARG A 114 -1.56 15.27 -2.28
CA ARG A 114 -0.36 15.90 -2.81
C ARG A 114 0.81 14.93 -2.73
N LEU A 115 1.59 14.85 -3.82
CA LEU A 115 2.89 14.17 -3.88
C LEU A 115 3.97 15.23 -3.86
N ASP A 116 4.13 15.91 -2.72
CA ASP A 116 5.09 17.01 -2.54
C ASP A 116 5.95 16.82 -1.28
N LYS A 117 5.81 15.69 -0.59
CA LYS A 117 6.51 15.40 0.66
C LYS A 117 7.53 14.30 0.49
N VAL A 118 8.81 14.63 0.65
CA VAL A 118 9.93 13.67 0.65
C VAL A 118 9.76 12.60 1.73
N THR A 119 9.10 12.91 2.85
CA THR A 119 8.79 11.94 3.91
C THR A 119 7.86 10.80 3.47
N MET A 120 7.20 10.92 2.31
CA MET A 120 6.46 9.81 1.70
C MET A 120 7.39 8.78 1.03
N ILE A 121 8.59 9.20 0.61
CA ILE A 121 9.61 8.34 0.00
C ILE A 121 10.59 7.85 1.06
N LYS A 122 11.11 8.76 1.89
CA LYS A 122 12.08 8.47 2.94
C LYS A 122 11.41 8.60 4.32
N PRO A 123 10.61 7.60 4.74
CA PRO A 123 10.02 7.61 6.07
C PRO A 123 11.13 7.49 7.12
N LYS A 124 10.93 8.13 8.27
CA LYS A 124 11.86 8.00 9.41
C LYS A 124 11.90 6.58 9.98
N LYS A 125 10.81 5.82 9.83
CA LYS A 125 10.65 4.45 10.34
C LYS A 125 9.66 3.67 9.48
N GLY A 126 10.01 2.42 9.20
CA GLY A 126 9.16 1.44 8.52
C GLY A 126 8.98 1.70 7.03
N PHE A 127 8.03 0.98 6.45
CA PHE A 127 7.79 1.02 5.00
C PHE A 127 7.20 2.36 4.56
N PRO A 128 7.66 2.94 3.42
CA PRO A 128 7.00 4.12 2.86
C PRO A 128 5.52 3.85 2.55
N LYS A 129 4.67 4.85 2.81
CA LYS A 129 3.21 4.74 2.72
C LYS A 129 2.67 5.83 1.78
N LEU A 130 2.02 5.42 0.71
CA LEU A 130 1.15 6.30 -0.07
C LEU A 130 -0.04 6.74 0.79
N ARG A 131 -0.27 8.04 0.84
CA ARG A 131 -1.45 8.61 1.50
C ARG A 131 -2.58 8.67 0.49
N GLY A 132 -3.77 8.22 0.87
CA GLY A 132 -4.94 8.33 0.03
C GLY A 132 -6.04 7.44 0.52
N ARG A 133 -7.29 7.77 0.16
CA ARG A 133 -8.39 6.84 0.37
C ARG A 133 -8.24 5.69 -0.60
N ALA A 134 -8.62 4.49 -0.21
CA ALA A 134 -8.52 3.33 -1.07
C ALA A 134 -9.20 3.50 -2.45
N ALA A 135 -10.34 4.19 -2.49
CA ALA A 135 -11.02 4.52 -3.74
C ALA A 135 -10.15 5.41 -4.65
N ASP A 136 -9.50 6.43 -4.08
CA ASP A 136 -8.61 7.34 -4.81
C ASP A 136 -7.39 6.57 -5.38
N ILE A 137 -6.86 5.62 -4.62
CA ILE A 137 -5.70 4.82 -5.03
C ILE A 137 -6.10 3.73 -6.05
N SER A 138 -7.30 3.15 -5.93
CA SER A 138 -7.84 2.20 -6.92
C SER A 138 -7.92 2.81 -8.31
N GLY A 139 -8.22 4.12 -8.40
CA GLY A 139 -8.23 4.87 -9.66
C GLY A 139 -6.83 5.13 -10.26
N MET A 140 -5.76 4.65 -9.64
CA MET A 140 -4.39 4.82 -10.15
C MET A 140 -3.83 3.59 -10.87
N ALA A 141 -4.48 2.42 -10.80
CA ALA A 141 -3.90 1.16 -11.29
C ALA A 141 -3.29 1.25 -12.71
N HIS A 142 -4.05 1.81 -13.67
CA HIS A 142 -3.59 1.99 -15.05
C HIS A 142 -2.48 3.04 -15.15
N CYS A 143 -2.63 4.17 -14.46
CA CYS A 143 -1.64 5.23 -14.44
C CYS A 143 -0.29 4.74 -13.92
N LEU A 144 -0.29 3.84 -12.93
CA LEU A 144 0.92 3.33 -12.31
C LEU A 144 1.66 2.35 -13.20
N TYR A 145 0.93 1.56 -13.98
CA TYR A 145 1.51 0.73 -15.02
C TYR A 145 2.17 1.56 -16.13
N ASP A 146 1.53 2.61 -16.62
CA ASP A 146 2.13 3.50 -17.63
C ASP A 146 3.31 4.30 -17.06
N LEU A 147 3.14 4.75 -15.81
CA LEU A 147 4.17 5.20 -14.86
C LEU A 147 5.46 4.41 -15.01
N TRP A 148 5.27 3.10 -14.81
CA TRP A 148 6.31 2.10 -14.80
C TRP A 148 7.04 2.02 -16.11
N LEU A 149 6.29 1.84 -17.20
CA LEU A 149 6.84 1.65 -18.53
C LEU A 149 7.69 2.83 -18.99
N GLN A 150 7.31 4.05 -18.59
CA GLN A 150 7.99 5.25 -19.05
C GLN A 150 9.34 5.49 -18.36
N PHE A 151 9.45 5.17 -17.07
CA PHE A 151 10.60 5.61 -16.26
C PHE A 151 11.58 4.52 -15.86
N MET A 152 11.26 3.26 -16.15
CA MET A 152 11.96 2.13 -15.55
C MET A 152 12.70 1.31 -16.58
N ASP A 153 13.89 0.86 -16.17
CA ASP A 153 14.71 0.03 -17.04
C ASP A 153 14.05 -1.32 -17.31
N GLY A 154 13.89 -1.64 -18.58
CA GLY A 154 13.37 -2.92 -19.04
C GLY A 154 14.38 -4.06 -18.98
N GLY A 155 15.69 -3.78 -18.80
CA GLY A 155 16.73 -4.79 -18.64
C GLY A 155 16.82 -5.37 -17.23
N ASN A 156 16.46 -4.58 -16.21
CA ASN A 156 16.46 -5.00 -14.82
C ASN A 156 15.33 -6.01 -14.50
N GLN A 157 15.68 -7.16 -13.91
CA GLN A 157 14.74 -8.25 -13.63
C GLN A 157 13.64 -7.84 -12.63
N GLN A 158 13.99 -7.10 -11.58
CA GLN A 158 13.09 -6.64 -10.52
C GLN A 158 12.11 -5.62 -11.11
N HIS A 159 12.57 -4.74 -11.99
CA HIS A 159 11.69 -3.83 -12.72
C HIS A 159 10.71 -4.59 -13.62
N GLN A 160 11.14 -5.66 -14.28
CA GLN A 160 10.23 -6.51 -15.05
C GLN A 160 9.20 -7.22 -14.17
N GLN A 161 9.60 -7.71 -12.99
CA GLN A 161 8.69 -8.32 -12.01
C GLN A 161 7.65 -7.32 -11.51
N ILE A 162 8.07 -6.10 -11.18
CA ILE A 162 7.14 -5.05 -10.73
C ILE A 162 6.22 -4.63 -11.89
N ARG A 163 6.75 -4.51 -13.12
CA ARG A 163 5.93 -4.26 -14.32
C ARG A 163 4.80 -5.29 -14.44
N LEU A 164 5.16 -6.57 -14.30
CA LEU A 164 4.20 -7.66 -14.38
C LEU A 164 3.19 -7.60 -13.24
N PHE A 165 3.63 -7.32 -12.01
CA PHE A 165 2.74 -7.14 -10.86
C PHE A 165 1.72 -6.01 -11.10
N LEU A 166 2.17 -4.85 -11.59
CA LEU A 166 1.32 -3.70 -11.90
C LEU A 166 0.31 -4.00 -13.02
N LYS A 167 0.75 -4.70 -14.07
CA LYS A 167 -0.12 -5.19 -15.15
C LYS A 167 -1.19 -6.13 -14.62
N LEU A 168 -0.82 -7.14 -13.84
CA LEU A 168 -1.75 -8.09 -13.25
C LEU A 168 -2.76 -7.39 -12.34
N ASN A 169 -2.33 -6.39 -11.56
CA ASN A 169 -3.24 -5.62 -10.72
C ASN A 169 -4.27 -4.84 -11.55
N TRP A 170 -3.84 -4.22 -12.65
CA TRP A 170 -4.74 -3.52 -13.55
C TRP A 170 -5.74 -4.48 -14.20
N GLU A 171 -5.28 -5.59 -14.78
CA GLU A 171 -6.15 -6.61 -15.39
C GLU A 171 -7.12 -7.22 -14.38
N LEU A 172 -6.67 -7.48 -13.15
CA LEU A 172 -7.53 -7.96 -12.07
C LEU A 172 -8.62 -6.95 -11.73
N LYS A 173 -8.27 -5.67 -11.64
CA LYS A 173 -9.24 -4.59 -11.41
C LYS A 173 -10.27 -4.52 -12.53
N ASP A 174 -9.84 -4.59 -13.78
CA ASP A 174 -10.72 -4.50 -14.95
C ASP A 174 -11.72 -5.67 -14.99
N LEU A 175 -11.26 -6.89 -14.68
CA LEU A 175 -12.15 -8.05 -14.51
C LEU A 175 -13.19 -7.82 -13.41
N LEU A 176 -12.77 -7.34 -12.23
CA LEU A 176 -13.69 -7.08 -11.12
C LEU A 176 -14.70 -5.96 -11.43
N ASP A 177 -14.29 -4.93 -12.17
CA ASP A 177 -15.19 -3.85 -12.60
C ASP A 177 -16.16 -4.33 -13.69
N THR A 178 -15.72 -5.18 -14.62
CA THR A 178 -16.56 -5.78 -15.67
C THR A 178 -17.69 -6.61 -15.07
N PHE A 179 -17.40 -7.42 -14.05
CA PHE A 179 -18.38 -8.25 -13.35
C PHE A 179 -18.84 -7.61 -12.03
N SER A 180 -18.97 -6.28 -12.01
CA SER A 180 -19.34 -5.54 -10.81
C SER A 180 -20.76 -5.88 -10.31
N PRO A 181 -21.00 -5.90 -8.98
CA PRO A 181 -22.34 -5.97 -8.40
C PRO A 181 -23.28 -4.84 -8.85
N THR A 182 -22.73 -3.72 -9.35
CA THR A 182 -23.52 -2.63 -9.95
C THR A 182 -24.32 -3.12 -11.17
N TYR A 183 -23.81 -4.13 -11.88
CA TYR A 183 -24.46 -4.77 -13.02
C TYR A 183 -25.22 -6.05 -12.65
N GLY A 184 -25.45 -6.30 -11.35
CA GLY A 184 -26.22 -7.44 -10.85
C GLY A 184 -25.39 -8.70 -10.55
N TYR A 185 -24.07 -8.67 -10.71
CA TYR A 185 -23.20 -9.81 -10.40
C TYR A 185 -22.96 -9.93 -8.89
N PHE A 186 -23.63 -10.88 -8.25
CA PHE A 186 -23.38 -11.23 -6.84
C PHE A 186 -22.18 -12.15 -6.66
N ALA A 187 -21.79 -12.87 -7.72
CA ALA A 187 -20.62 -13.74 -7.80
C ALA A 187 -20.02 -13.64 -9.21
N MET A 188 -18.74 -13.99 -9.36
CA MET A 188 -18.07 -14.05 -10.65
C MET A 188 -18.44 -15.33 -11.40
N PRO A 189 -18.61 -15.28 -12.74
CA PRO A 189 -18.79 -16.51 -13.51
C PRO A 189 -17.54 -17.40 -13.42
N ALA A 190 -17.73 -18.71 -13.64
CA ALA A 190 -16.70 -19.71 -13.35
C ALA A 190 -15.39 -19.50 -14.13
N THR A 191 -15.48 -19.07 -15.39
CA THR A 191 -14.33 -18.77 -16.25
C THR A 191 -13.51 -17.60 -15.72
N GLU A 192 -14.15 -16.52 -15.33
CA GLU A 192 -13.46 -15.33 -14.84
C GLU A 192 -13.02 -15.49 -13.39
N HIS A 193 -13.75 -16.24 -12.58
CA HIS A 193 -13.31 -16.69 -11.25
C HIS A 193 -11.91 -17.34 -11.33
N GLN A 194 -11.72 -18.28 -12.25
CA GLN A 194 -10.42 -18.93 -12.41
C GLN A 194 -9.34 -17.94 -12.84
N GLN A 195 -9.67 -16.99 -13.72
CA GLN A 195 -8.73 -15.95 -14.15
C GLN A 195 -8.32 -15.04 -13.00
N VAL A 196 -9.27 -14.55 -12.19
CA VAL A 196 -8.95 -13.68 -11.05
C VAL A 196 -8.14 -14.43 -10.00
N MET A 197 -8.44 -15.72 -9.76
CA MET A 197 -7.67 -16.55 -8.83
C MET A 197 -6.23 -16.74 -9.32
N ASN A 198 -6.03 -17.10 -10.59
CA ASN A 198 -4.71 -17.29 -11.18
C ASN A 198 -3.88 -15.99 -11.14
N LYS A 199 -4.48 -14.85 -11.49
CA LYS A 199 -3.83 -13.53 -11.41
C LYS A 199 -3.47 -13.18 -9.96
N GLY A 200 -4.38 -13.42 -9.01
CA GLY A 200 -4.15 -13.18 -7.59
C GLY A 200 -2.97 -13.99 -7.04
N LEU A 201 -2.90 -15.28 -7.37
CA LEU A 201 -1.78 -16.15 -6.98
C LEU A 201 -0.46 -15.68 -7.59
N ALA A 202 -0.44 -15.35 -8.88
CA ALA A 202 0.75 -14.82 -9.55
C ALA A 202 1.23 -13.50 -8.91
N MET A 203 0.31 -12.59 -8.58
CA MET A 203 0.63 -11.36 -7.86
C MET A 203 1.22 -11.65 -6.47
N ALA A 204 0.65 -12.58 -5.71
CA ALA A 204 1.16 -12.94 -4.39
C ALA A 204 2.56 -13.55 -4.46
N GLN A 205 2.82 -14.41 -5.46
CA GLN A 205 4.14 -14.97 -5.70
C GLN A 205 5.17 -13.89 -6.05
N LEU A 206 4.85 -12.98 -6.97
CA LEU A 206 5.71 -11.85 -7.33
C LEU A 206 5.99 -10.94 -6.13
N HIS A 207 4.96 -10.67 -5.32
CA HIS A 207 5.12 -9.85 -4.11
C HIS A 207 6.06 -10.52 -3.10
N ASN A 208 5.98 -11.83 -2.92
CA ASN A 208 6.91 -12.57 -2.07
C ASN A 208 8.34 -12.51 -2.61
N GLN A 209 8.54 -12.74 -3.90
CA GLN A 209 9.87 -12.67 -4.55
C GLN A 209 10.51 -11.28 -4.40
N LEU A 210 9.74 -10.22 -4.67
CA LEU A 210 10.19 -8.85 -4.49
C LEU A 210 10.49 -8.55 -3.02
N SER A 211 9.63 -9.01 -2.10
CA SER A 211 9.84 -8.82 -0.66
C SER A 211 11.13 -9.47 -0.19
N THR A 212 11.42 -10.71 -0.61
CA THR A 212 12.68 -11.39 -0.26
C THR A 212 13.87 -10.63 -0.84
N HIS A 213 13.84 -10.29 -2.13
CA HIS A 213 14.94 -9.60 -2.78
C HIS A 213 15.30 -8.28 -2.09
N PHE A 214 14.32 -7.42 -1.79
CA PHE A 214 14.61 -6.14 -1.15
C PHE A 214 14.99 -6.27 0.33
N VAL A 215 14.49 -7.31 1.04
CA VAL A 215 14.97 -7.61 2.40
C VAL A 215 16.45 -8.00 2.39
N ASP A 216 16.89 -8.77 1.40
CA ASP A 216 18.30 -9.18 1.27
C ASP A 216 19.24 -8.00 0.99
N HIS A 217 18.72 -6.88 0.46
CA HIS A 217 19.45 -5.63 0.19
C HIS A 217 19.22 -4.56 1.26
N GLU A 218 18.67 -4.94 2.42
CA GLU A 218 18.35 -4.03 3.54
C GLU A 218 17.32 -2.92 3.19
N ASP A 219 16.59 -3.09 2.09
CA ASP A 219 15.62 -2.13 1.57
C ASP A 219 14.18 -2.48 2.01
N GLN A 220 13.56 -1.56 2.76
CA GLN A 220 12.17 -1.73 3.23
C GLN A 220 11.14 -1.21 2.22
N LEU A 221 11.12 -1.77 1.00
CA LEU A 221 10.18 -1.36 -0.04
C LEU A 221 8.87 -2.16 -0.03
N PHE A 222 8.94 -3.48 -0.02
CA PHE A 222 7.78 -4.37 -0.09
C PHE A 222 7.48 -4.99 1.27
N ASN A 223 6.19 -5.10 1.60
CA ASN A 223 5.74 -5.68 2.86
C ASN A 223 4.61 -6.66 2.59
N LEU A 224 4.90 -7.95 2.77
CA LEU A 224 3.91 -9.00 2.68
C LEU A 224 3.14 -9.11 4.01
N THR A 225 1.92 -8.58 4.03
CA THR A 225 1.07 -8.60 5.24
C THR A 225 0.00 -9.70 5.17
N THR A 226 -0.65 -9.98 6.31
CA THR A 226 -1.83 -10.87 6.40
C THR A 226 -2.98 -10.45 5.47
N LYS A 227 -3.00 -9.19 5.02
CA LYS A 227 -4.00 -8.70 4.07
C LYS A 227 -3.86 -9.32 2.69
N THR A 228 -2.64 -9.64 2.25
CA THR A 228 -2.43 -10.38 1.00
C THR A 228 -3.11 -11.74 1.08
N HIS A 229 -2.99 -12.42 2.23
CA HIS A 229 -3.65 -13.69 2.48
C HIS A 229 -5.19 -13.56 2.49
N PHE A 230 -5.75 -12.57 3.18
CA PHE A 230 -7.20 -12.33 3.16
C PHE A 230 -7.73 -11.96 1.76
N ALA A 231 -6.93 -11.24 0.97
CA ALA A 231 -7.29 -10.93 -0.40
C ALA A 231 -7.32 -12.16 -1.29
N LEU A 232 -6.37 -13.09 -1.13
CA LEU A 232 -6.40 -14.38 -1.83
C LEU A 232 -7.65 -15.18 -1.46
N HIS A 233 -8.04 -15.21 -0.20
CA HIS A 233 -9.30 -15.86 0.21
C HIS A 233 -10.53 -15.19 -0.42
N SER A 234 -10.55 -13.85 -0.49
CA SER A 234 -11.61 -13.12 -1.20
C SER A 234 -11.71 -13.54 -2.68
N LEU A 235 -10.56 -13.68 -3.37
CA LEU A 235 -10.52 -14.15 -4.75
C LEU A 235 -10.92 -15.62 -4.88
N GLN A 236 -10.51 -16.48 -3.94
CA GLN A 236 -10.88 -17.90 -3.90
C GLN A 236 -12.40 -18.09 -3.73
N LEU A 237 -13.06 -17.21 -2.98
CA LEU A 237 -14.51 -17.26 -2.78
C LEU A 237 -15.30 -16.50 -3.85
N SER A 238 -14.64 -15.95 -4.88
CA SER A 238 -15.29 -15.09 -5.87
C SER A 238 -16.37 -15.78 -6.71
N CYS A 239 -16.34 -17.12 -6.81
CA CYS A 239 -17.41 -17.91 -7.43
C CYS A 239 -18.70 -17.98 -6.60
N PHE A 240 -18.65 -17.63 -5.31
CA PHE A 240 -19.81 -17.60 -4.41
C PHE A 240 -20.22 -16.18 -4.02
N ILE A 241 -19.24 -15.29 -3.82
CA ILE A 241 -19.47 -13.89 -3.45
C ILE A 241 -18.46 -12.97 -4.13
N HIS A 242 -18.95 -11.96 -4.82
CA HIS A 242 -18.10 -11.04 -5.57
C HIS A 242 -17.12 -10.30 -4.62
N PRO A 243 -15.81 -10.22 -4.94
CA PRO A 243 -14.80 -9.60 -4.06
C PRO A 243 -15.12 -8.17 -3.62
N PHE A 244 -15.80 -7.36 -4.45
CA PHE A 244 -16.25 -6.01 -4.05
C PHE A 244 -17.24 -5.97 -2.88
N LEU A 245 -17.98 -7.05 -2.63
CA LEU A 245 -18.93 -7.13 -1.52
C LEU A 245 -18.22 -7.42 -0.19
N VAL A 246 -17.09 -8.12 -0.24
CA VAL A 246 -16.29 -8.50 0.94
C VAL A 246 -15.05 -7.62 1.14
N HIS A 247 -14.66 -6.84 0.13
CA HIS A 247 -13.50 -5.95 0.21
C HIS A 247 -13.63 -4.94 1.36
N CYS A 248 -12.61 -4.90 2.20
CA CYS A 248 -12.58 -4.09 3.42
C CYS A 248 -12.69 -2.56 3.17
N TYR A 249 -12.53 -2.09 1.93
CA TYR A 249 -12.57 -0.65 1.61
C TYR A 249 -13.95 -0.03 1.75
N LYS A 250 -15.02 -0.75 1.35
CA LYS A 250 -16.39 -0.30 1.63
C LYS A 250 -16.66 -0.32 3.14
N GLY A 251 -16.01 -1.24 3.83
CA GLY A 251 -15.96 -1.32 5.29
C GLY A 251 -15.27 -0.11 5.93
N GLU A 252 -14.23 0.49 5.35
CA GLU A 252 -13.46 1.57 6.00
C GLU A 252 -14.30 2.83 6.26
N SER A 253 -15.01 3.31 5.24
CA SER A 253 -15.92 4.47 5.41
C SER A 253 -17.07 4.15 6.35
N THR A 254 -17.59 2.92 6.26
CA THR A 254 -18.64 2.41 7.14
C THR A 254 -18.14 2.32 8.58
N MET A 255 -16.92 1.84 8.79
CA MET A 255 -16.28 1.66 10.10
C MET A 255 -16.06 3.02 10.76
N HIS A 256 -15.54 4.02 10.05
CA HIS A 256 -15.38 5.36 10.61
C HIS A 256 -16.72 5.97 11.04
N ARG A 257 -17.75 5.85 10.21
CA ARG A 257 -19.12 6.28 10.55
C ARG A 257 -19.67 5.53 11.76
N ILE A 258 -19.52 4.20 11.77
CA ILE A 258 -19.95 3.34 12.88
C ILE A 258 -19.20 3.71 14.15
N GLN A 259 -17.89 4.00 14.11
CA GLN A 259 -17.11 4.44 15.27
C GLN A 259 -17.66 5.73 15.87
N ILE A 260 -18.02 6.72 15.04
CA ILE A 260 -18.66 7.97 15.51
C ILE A 260 -20.01 7.66 16.17
N LEU A 261 -20.83 6.80 15.53
CA LEU A 261 -22.13 6.39 16.09
C LEU A 261 -21.98 5.64 17.41
N TRP A 262 -21.03 4.72 17.49
CA TRP A 262 -20.69 3.98 18.70
C TRP A 262 -20.27 4.93 19.83
N ARG A 263 -19.35 5.85 19.56
CA ARG A 263 -18.92 6.87 20.55
C ARG A 263 -20.10 7.70 21.07
N SER A 264 -21.04 8.08 20.19
CA SER A 264 -22.26 8.80 20.58
C SER A 264 -23.22 7.98 21.45
N CYS A 265 -23.07 6.66 21.48
CA CYS A 265 -23.89 5.75 22.27
C CYS A 265 -23.23 5.35 23.59
N LEU A 266 -21.92 5.60 23.77
CA LEU A 266 -21.20 5.23 24.99
C LEU A 266 -21.66 6.08 26.19
N HIS A 267 -21.99 7.35 25.98
CA HIS A 267 -22.46 8.21 27.07
C HIS A 267 -23.86 7.77 27.56
N GLY A 268 -23.98 7.50 28.85
CA GLY A 268 -25.25 7.11 29.49
C GLY A 268 -25.81 5.74 29.08
N SER A 269 -25.05 4.90 28.38
CA SER A 269 -25.46 3.52 28.05
C SER A 269 -24.51 2.51 28.67
N LYS A 270 -25.04 1.36 29.09
CA LYS A 270 -24.20 0.23 29.52
C LYS A 270 -23.44 -0.32 28.30
N HIS A 271 -22.22 -0.83 28.49
CA HIS A 271 -21.34 -1.22 27.38
C HIS A 271 -21.97 -2.27 26.44
N TRP A 272 -22.75 -3.22 26.95
CA TRP A 272 -23.48 -4.21 26.15
C TRP A 272 -24.68 -3.64 25.36
N GLN A 273 -25.17 -2.45 25.72
CA GLN A 273 -26.25 -1.77 24.99
C GLN A 273 -25.73 -0.88 23.86
N ALA A 274 -24.45 -0.48 23.93
CA ALA A 274 -23.86 0.47 22.99
C ALA A 274 -23.95 -0.05 21.53
N GLY A 275 -23.60 -1.31 21.30
CA GLY A 275 -23.69 -1.94 19.97
C GLY A 275 -25.12 -1.98 19.43
N LYS A 276 -26.10 -2.38 20.27
CA LYS A 276 -27.52 -2.39 19.89
C LYS A 276 -28.00 -0.98 19.54
N LYS A 277 -27.74 0.03 20.39
CA LYS A 277 -28.14 1.42 20.13
C LYS A 277 -27.49 1.99 18.87
N ALA A 278 -26.21 1.71 18.65
CA ALA A 278 -25.50 2.15 17.44
C ALA A 278 -26.11 1.54 16.18
N ALA A 279 -26.45 0.24 16.19
CA ALA A 279 -27.11 -0.43 15.07
C ALA A 279 -28.50 0.17 14.77
N TRP A 280 -29.29 0.49 15.80
CA TRP A 280 -30.57 1.19 15.63
C TRP A 280 -30.41 2.59 15.04
N LYS A 281 -29.45 3.38 15.55
CA LYS A 281 -29.14 4.71 15.00
C LYS A 281 -28.69 4.60 13.53
N GLU A 282 -27.81 3.66 13.21
CA GLU A 282 -27.36 3.44 11.82
C GLU A 282 -28.52 3.09 10.89
N ARG A 283 -29.39 2.15 11.29
CA ARG A 283 -30.60 1.79 10.54
C ARG A 283 -31.50 3.01 10.30
N HIS A 284 -31.71 3.83 11.32
CA HIS A 284 -32.51 5.04 11.21
C HIS A 284 -31.88 6.05 10.24
N LEU A 285 -30.56 6.26 10.31
CA LEU A 285 -29.85 7.15 9.39
C LEU A 285 -29.88 6.65 7.95
N LEU A 286 -29.72 5.35 7.72
CA LEU A 286 -29.84 4.75 6.39
C LEU A 286 -31.25 4.93 5.81
N TRP A 287 -32.28 4.81 6.65
CA TRP A 287 -33.65 5.06 6.24
C TRP A 287 -33.90 6.53 5.86
N LEU A 288 -33.32 7.48 6.60
CA LEU A 288 -33.38 8.90 6.26
C LEU A 288 -32.66 9.21 4.93
N GLN A 289 -31.56 8.51 4.65
CA GLN A 289 -30.81 8.67 3.39
C GLN A 289 -31.55 8.09 2.16
N GLY A 290 -32.33 7.02 2.33
CA GLY A 290 -33.08 6.38 1.24
C GLY A 290 -34.43 7.04 0.90
N LYS A 291 -34.79 8.13 1.59
CA LYS A 291 -36.03 8.90 1.37
C LYS A 291 -35.84 10.15 0.50
N VAL A 292 -34.76 10.22 -0.28
CA VAL A 292 -34.47 11.28 -1.24
C VAL A 292 -34.51 10.74 -2.65
#